data_AF-A0A4W5LJC6-F1
#
_entry.id   AF-A0A4W5LJC6-F1
#
_cell.length_a   1.000
_cell.length_b   1.000
_cell.length_c   1.000
_cell.angle_alpha   90.00
_cell.angle_beta   90.00
_cell.angle_gamma   90.00
#
_symmetry.space_group_name_H-M   'P 1'
#
loop_
_entity.id
_entity.type
_entity.pdbx_description
1 polymer ?
#
loop_
_entity_poly.entity_id
_entity_poly.type
_entity_poly.pdbx_seq_one_letter_code
_entity_poly.pdbx_strand_id
1 'polypeptide(L)'
;MMSFVHSRICLFLVVSVAQVLFVKCQDGNSGDDAGCTVDGQVYTNRDIWKPEPCRICVCDSGSVLCDEIQCDELSNCEKVTIPEGECCPICQSEGGPDTSGNSRPDGGRVYRVSFSKSL
;
A
#
# COMPACT_ATOMS: atom_id res chain seq x y z
N MET A 1 22.39 -33.24 51.17
CA MET A 1 21.36 -33.44 50.11
C MET A 1 20.77 -32.13 49.57
N MET A 2 20.65 -31.04 50.36
CA MET A 2 19.89 -29.84 49.94
C MET A 2 20.64 -28.90 48.98
N SER A 3 21.98 -28.91 48.95
CA SER A 3 22.79 -28.08 48.05
C SER A 3 22.76 -28.54 46.59
N PHE A 4 22.61 -29.85 46.36
CA PHE A 4 22.45 -30.42 45.03
C PHE A 4 21.11 -29.99 44.40
N VAL A 5 20.05 -29.91 45.21
CA VAL A 5 18.72 -29.53 44.75
C VAL A 5 18.67 -28.04 44.38
N HIS A 6 19.28 -27.18 45.21
CA HIS A 6 19.42 -25.75 44.89
C HIS A 6 20.24 -25.49 43.63
N SER A 7 21.37 -26.21 43.42
CA SER A 7 22.18 -26.07 42.21
C SER A 7 21.41 -26.46 40.94
N ARG A 8 20.63 -27.55 40.99
CA ARG A 8 19.79 -27.97 39.85
C ARG A 8 18.67 -26.97 39.59
N ILE A 9 17.97 -26.49 40.62
CA ILE A 9 16.91 -25.47 40.51
C ILE A 9 17.48 -24.18 39.92
N CYS A 10 18.62 -23.69 40.41
CA CYS A 10 19.27 -22.49 39.87
C CYS A 10 19.64 -22.68 38.39
N LEU A 11 20.16 -23.85 38.02
CA LEU A 11 20.52 -24.15 36.63
C LEU A 11 19.28 -24.16 35.73
N PHE A 12 18.17 -24.79 36.15
CA PHE A 12 16.92 -24.76 35.40
C PHE A 12 16.34 -23.35 35.27
N LEU A 13 16.36 -22.55 36.33
CA LEU A 13 15.89 -21.16 36.29
C LEU A 13 16.75 -20.29 35.35
N VAL A 14 18.07 -20.45 35.38
CA VAL A 14 18.98 -19.72 34.46
C VAL A 14 18.73 -20.15 33.01
N VAL A 15 18.53 -21.44 32.75
CA VAL A 15 18.21 -21.94 31.41
C VAL A 15 16.85 -21.44 30.94
N SER A 16 15.82 -21.47 31.78
CA SER A 16 14.48 -20.95 31.46
C SER A 16 14.48 -19.44 31.25
N VAL A 17 15.21 -18.68 32.08
CA VAL A 17 15.38 -17.23 31.91
C VAL A 17 16.14 -16.93 30.62
N ALA A 18 17.22 -17.66 30.34
CA ALA A 18 17.95 -17.53 29.08
C ALA A 18 17.03 -17.83 27.88
N GLN A 19 16.25 -18.91 27.92
CA GLN A 19 15.27 -19.25 26.89
C GLN A 19 14.21 -18.15 26.70
N VAL A 20 13.68 -17.57 27.78
CA VAL A 20 12.71 -16.45 27.71
C VAL A 20 13.35 -15.17 27.17
N LEU A 21 14.63 -14.91 27.47
CA LEU A 21 15.39 -13.80 26.91
C LEU A 21 15.66 -14.00 25.41
N PHE A 22 15.98 -15.23 24.98
CA PHE A 22 16.11 -15.57 23.55
C PHE A 22 14.76 -15.49 22.80
N VAL A 23 13.63 -15.79 23.46
CA VAL A 23 12.28 -15.68 22.87
C VAL A 23 11.82 -14.22 22.65
N LYS A 24 12.50 -13.22 23.25
CA LYS A 24 12.12 -11.81 23.14
C LYS A 24 12.76 -11.03 21.99
N CYS A 25 13.39 -11.68 21.02
CA CYS A 25 13.82 -11.04 19.75
C CYS A 25 13.72 -12.00 18.56
N GLN A 26 12.55 -12.57 18.29
CA GLN A 26 12.18 -12.79 16.89
C GLN A 26 11.19 -11.69 16.52
N ASP A 27 11.70 -10.47 16.52
CA ASP A 27 11.02 -9.34 15.89
C ASP A 27 10.91 -9.69 14.40
N GLY A 28 9.70 -9.64 13.88
CA GLY A 28 9.31 -10.20 12.60
C GLY A 28 10.09 -9.56 11.45
N ASN A 29 11.16 -10.20 11.03
CA ASN A 29 11.75 -9.97 9.71
C ASN A 29 11.33 -11.10 8.78
N SER A 30 10.02 -11.25 8.59
CA SER A 30 9.55 -11.72 7.31
C SER A 30 9.84 -10.56 6.35
N GLY A 31 10.63 -10.79 5.30
CA GLY A 31 11.16 -9.76 4.39
C GLY A 31 10.11 -9.05 3.54
N ASP A 32 8.87 -9.08 4.01
CA ASP A 32 7.61 -8.64 3.44
C ASP A 32 7.03 -7.44 4.21
N ASP A 33 7.81 -6.79 5.09
CA ASP A 33 7.47 -5.50 5.72
C ASP A 33 8.53 -4.41 5.45
N ALA A 34 9.39 -4.61 4.45
CA ALA A 34 10.36 -3.59 4.08
C ALA A 34 9.65 -2.36 3.49
N GLY A 35 9.88 -1.19 4.10
CA GLY A 35 9.41 0.10 3.61
C GLY A 35 10.29 0.66 2.49
N CYS A 36 9.77 1.66 1.78
CA CYS A 36 10.44 2.35 0.68
C CYS A 36 10.82 3.78 1.09
N THR A 37 11.89 4.33 0.51
CA THR A 37 12.26 5.75 0.70
C THR A 37 12.44 6.41 -0.66
N VAL A 38 11.66 7.45 -0.92
CA VAL A 38 11.66 8.19 -2.19
C VAL A 38 11.72 9.68 -1.87
N ASP A 39 12.69 10.40 -2.46
CA ASP A 39 12.86 11.86 -2.28
C ASP A 39 12.88 12.32 -0.81
N GLY A 40 13.37 11.46 0.10
CA GLY A 40 13.41 11.73 1.55
C GLY A 40 12.12 11.43 2.30
N GLN A 41 11.05 11.02 1.61
CA GLN A 41 9.80 10.54 2.19
C GLN A 41 9.86 9.02 2.40
N VAL A 42 9.45 8.56 3.58
CA VAL A 42 9.38 7.14 3.92
C VAL A 42 7.95 6.63 3.73
N TYR A 43 7.82 5.49 3.06
CA TYR A 43 6.57 4.79 2.78
C TYR A 43 6.63 3.39 3.39
N THR A 44 5.57 2.97 4.08
CA THR A 44 5.44 1.59 4.59
C THR A 44 5.15 0.61 3.47
N ASN A 45 5.39 -0.69 3.73
CA ASN A 45 5.05 -1.70 2.74
C ASN A 45 3.55 -1.63 2.39
N ARG A 46 3.24 -1.74 1.09
CA ARG A 46 1.91 -1.61 0.49
C ARG A 46 1.31 -0.20 0.52
N ASP A 47 2.10 0.80 0.89
CA ASP A 47 1.68 2.19 0.73
C ASP A 47 1.50 2.51 -0.74
N ILE A 48 0.44 3.25 -1.04
CA ILE A 48 0.11 3.73 -2.38
C ILE A 48 0.10 5.25 -2.35
N TRP A 49 0.82 5.88 -3.26
CA TRP A 49 0.86 7.34 -3.37
C TRP A 49 0.85 7.79 -4.83
N LYS A 50 0.53 9.06 -5.05
CA LYS A 50 0.53 9.71 -6.36
C LYS A 50 1.51 10.88 -6.35
N PRO A 51 2.75 10.70 -6.81
CA PRO A 51 3.70 11.80 -6.89
C PRO A 51 3.28 12.85 -7.93
N GLU A 52 2.57 12.42 -8.98
CA GLU A 52 2.01 13.25 -10.04
C GLU A 52 0.57 12.84 -10.32
N PRO A 53 -0.30 13.71 -10.87
CA PRO A 53 -1.71 13.37 -11.12
C PRO A 53 -1.89 12.10 -11.95
N CYS A 54 -1.01 11.88 -12.93
CA CYS A 54 -1.03 10.75 -13.86
C CYS A 54 -0.12 9.59 -13.47
N ARG A 55 0.48 9.60 -12.28
CA ARG A 55 1.40 8.55 -11.85
C ARG A 55 0.98 8.01 -10.51
N ILE A 56 0.87 6.69 -10.40
CA ILE A 56 0.57 6.01 -9.16
C ILE A 56 1.72 5.06 -8.82
N CYS A 57 2.18 5.11 -7.58
CA CYS A 57 3.26 4.27 -7.10
C CYS A 57 2.78 3.45 -5.90
N VAL A 58 3.33 2.25 -5.76
CA VAL A 58 3.15 1.37 -4.61
C VAL A 58 4.51 0.92 -4.09
N CYS A 59 4.65 0.85 -2.78
CA CYS A 59 5.79 0.22 -2.13
C CYS A 59 5.50 -1.27 -1.99
N ASP A 60 6.29 -2.13 -2.62
CA ASP A 60 6.20 -3.57 -2.51
C ASP A 60 7.51 -4.13 -1.94
N SER A 61 7.49 -4.44 -0.65
CA SER A 61 8.58 -5.07 0.10
C SER A 61 9.95 -4.40 -0.15
N GLY A 62 9.99 -3.06 -0.05
CA GLY A 62 11.19 -2.25 -0.24
C GLY A 62 11.45 -1.82 -1.69
N SER A 63 10.66 -2.29 -2.65
CA SER A 63 10.71 -1.88 -4.06
C SER A 63 9.60 -0.89 -4.38
N VAL A 64 9.91 0.16 -5.13
CA VAL A 64 8.91 1.13 -5.59
C VAL A 64 8.46 0.74 -6.99
N LEU A 65 7.18 0.39 -7.14
CA LEU A 65 6.55 0.06 -8.42
C LEU A 65 5.63 1.22 -8.81
N CYS A 66 5.87 1.84 -9.96
CA CYS A 66 5.06 2.96 -10.44
C CYS A 66 4.47 2.66 -11.80
N ASP A 67 3.18 2.97 -11.95
CA ASP A 67 2.45 2.89 -13.20
C ASP A 67 1.91 4.26 -13.63
N GLU A 68 1.83 4.45 -14.95
CA GLU A 68 1.26 5.64 -15.58
C GLU A 68 -0.22 5.42 -15.90
N ILE A 69 -1.04 6.44 -15.59
CA ILE A 69 -2.46 6.44 -15.88
C ILE A 69 -2.66 6.85 -17.34
N GLN A 70 -3.20 5.96 -18.15
CA GLN A 70 -3.72 6.30 -19.48
C GLN A 70 -5.21 6.61 -19.41
N CYS A 71 -5.61 7.68 -20.08
CA CYS A 71 -6.99 8.12 -20.16
C CYS A 71 -7.62 7.65 -21.48
N ASP A 72 -8.85 7.16 -21.42
CA ASP A 72 -9.63 6.83 -22.61
C ASP A 72 -10.01 8.11 -23.38
N GLU A 73 -10.11 8.00 -24.71
CA GLU A 73 -10.54 9.11 -25.56
C GLU A 73 -12.04 9.42 -25.33
N LEU A 74 -12.35 10.65 -24.95
CA LEU A 74 -13.74 11.10 -24.82
C LEU A 74 -14.28 11.51 -26.20
N SER A 75 -15.03 10.61 -26.84
CA SER A 75 -15.81 10.93 -28.05
C SER A 75 -17.12 11.65 -27.70
N ASN A 76 -17.57 12.58 -28.55
CA ASN A 76 -18.81 13.38 -28.35
C ASN A 76 -18.83 14.26 -27.08
N CYS A 77 -17.74 14.97 -26.81
CA CYS A 77 -17.64 15.90 -25.70
C CYS A 77 -17.60 17.35 -26.20
N GLU A 78 -18.60 18.18 -25.87
CA GLU A 78 -18.59 19.59 -26.27
C GLU A 78 -17.64 20.44 -25.40
N LYS A 79 -17.51 20.09 -24.12
CA LYS A 79 -16.63 20.78 -23.18
C LYS A 79 -15.84 19.81 -22.33
N VAL A 80 -14.54 19.78 -22.59
CA VAL A 80 -13.56 18.99 -21.83
C VAL A 80 -12.95 19.86 -20.73
N THR A 81 -12.81 19.32 -19.53
CA THR A 81 -12.09 19.99 -18.44
C THR A 81 -11.36 18.96 -17.58
N ILE A 82 -10.15 19.27 -17.15
CA ILE A 82 -9.36 18.43 -16.22
C ILE A 82 -9.54 19.02 -14.81
N PRO A 83 -10.16 18.31 -13.86
CA PRO A 83 -10.28 18.78 -12.48
C PRO A 83 -8.90 18.91 -11.81
N GLU A 84 -8.78 19.82 -10.83
CA GLU A 84 -7.53 19.96 -10.08
C GLU A 84 -7.18 18.66 -9.35
N GLY A 85 -5.94 18.20 -9.53
CA GLY A 85 -5.43 16.97 -8.91
C GLY A 85 -5.81 15.67 -9.63
N GLU A 86 -6.55 15.72 -10.74
CA GLU A 86 -6.90 14.56 -11.55
C GLU A 86 -6.03 14.45 -12.81
N CYS A 87 -5.74 13.22 -13.24
CA CYS A 87 -5.04 12.98 -14.50
C CYS A 87 -5.95 13.18 -15.71
N CYS A 88 -7.16 12.63 -15.63
CA CYS A 88 -7.99 12.43 -16.82
C CYS A 88 -9.01 13.55 -17.03
N PRO A 89 -9.21 13.97 -18.30
CA PRO A 89 -10.26 14.91 -18.66
C PRO A 89 -11.64 14.31 -18.41
N ILE A 90 -12.58 15.16 -17.99
CA ILE A 90 -14.00 14.84 -17.89
C ILE A 90 -14.81 15.70 -18.86
N CYS A 91 -15.95 15.18 -19.31
CA CYS A 91 -16.94 15.97 -20.02
C CYS A 91 -17.81 16.76 -19.05
N GLN A 92 -17.82 18.08 -19.19
CA GLN A 92 -18.82 18.92 -18.55
C GLN A 92 -20.12 18.85 -19.36
N SER A 93 -21.02 17.96 -18.95
CA SER A 93 -22.39 17.91 -19.46
C SER A 93 -23.24 18.95 -18.72
N GLU A 94 -23.65 20.02 -19.40
CA GLU A 94 -24.76 20.87 -18.97
C GLU A 94 -26.08 20.15 -19.34
N GLY A 95 -26.37 19.02 -18.68
CA GLY A 95 -27.62 18.27 -18.79
C GLY A 95 -27.63 17.13 -19.83
N GLY A 96 -27.53 15.89 -19.35
CA GLY A 96 -27.82 14.68 -20.14
C GLY A 96 -27.32 13.42 -19.44
N PRO A 97 -28.13 12.34 -19.38
CA PRO A 97 -27.92 11.24 -18.43
C PRO A 97 -26.73 10.36 -18.84
N ASP A 98 -25.85 10.21 -17.86
CA ASP A 98 -24.99 9.06 -17.59
C ASP A 98 -25.66 7.74 -18.02
N THR A 99 -25.49 7.39 -19.29
CA THR A 99 -25.88 6.09 -19.83
C THR A 99 -24.62 5.24 -20.07
N SER A 100 -23.90 4.94 -18.98
CA SER A 100 -23.08 3.72 -18.88
C SER A 100 -22.56 3.51 -17.47
N GLY A 101 -23.15 2.53 -16.78
CA GLY A 101 -22.50 1.78 -15.70
C GLY A 101 -23.09 1.99 -14.31
N ASN A 102 -24.11 1.21 -13.96
CA ASN A 102 -24.61 0.91 -12.60
C ASN A 102 -24.03 1.73 -11.43
N SER A 103 -24.61 2.90 -11.17
CA SER A 103 -24.37 3.68 -9.96
C SER A 103 -25.06 3.01 -8.77
N ARG A 104 -24.32 2.15 -8.06
CA ARG A 104 -24.65 1.72 -6.70
C ARG A 104 -24.54 2.95 -5.78
N PRO A 105 -25.48 3.20 -4.85
CA PRO A 105 -25.46 4.39 -4.01
C PRO A 105 -24.46 4.16 -2.86
N ASP A 106 -23.18 4.33 -3.15
CA ASP A 106 -22.15 4.52 -2.13
C ASP A 106 -21.11 5.46 -2.75
N GLY A 107 -20.98 6.65 -2.16
CA GLY A 107 -20.28 7.81 -2.70
C GLY A 107 -18.76 7.69 -2.78
N GLY A 108 -18.25 6.64 -3.42
CA GLY A 108 -16.86 6.51 -3.85
C GLY A 108 -16.81 6.39 -5.37
N ARG A 109 -16.19 7.36 -6.07
CA ARG A 109 -15.90 7.22 -7.50
C ARG A 109 -14.86 6.11 -7.66
N VAL A 110 -15.29 4.94 -8.11
CA VAL A 110 -14.39 3.86 -8.50
C VAL A 110 -13.82 4.22 -9.86
N TYR A 111 -12.66 4.90 -9.88
CA TYR A 111 -11.92 5.11 -11.12
C TYR A 111 -11.46 3.76 -11.65
N ARG A 112 -11.79 3.44 -12.91
CA ARG A 112 -11.28 2.26 -13.59
C ARG A 112 -9.86 2.56 -14.06
N VAL A 113 -8.88 2.36 -13.18
CA VAL A 113 -7.48 2.50 -13.53
C VAL A 113 -7.06 1.25 -14.30
N SER A 114 -6.77 1.40 -15.59
CA SER A 114 -6.22 0.33 -16.42
C SER A 114 -4.70 0.29 -16.20
N PHE A 115 -4.23 -0.63 -15.36
CA PHE A 115 -2.80 -0.90 -15.19
C PHE A 115 -2.30 -1.73 -16.39
N SER A 116 -1.34 -1.21 -17.15
CA SER A 116 -0.62 -2.03 -18.13
C SER A 116 0.27 -2.99 -17.37
N LYS A 117 -0.13 -4.26 -17.24
CA LYS A 117 0.77 -5.34 -16.82
C LYS A 117 1.98 -5.35 -17.77
N SER A 118 3.11 -4.81 -17.35
CA SER A 118 4.40 -5.13 -17.98
C SER A 118 4.68 -6.61 -17.72
N LEU A 119 4.48 -7.42 -18.76
CA LEU A 119 4.85 -8.82 -18.81
C LEU A 119 6.37 -8.98 -19.02
#